data_AF-A0A7C4SYY9-F1
#
_entry.id   AF-A0A7C4SYY9-F1
#
_cell.length_a   1.000
_cell.length_b   1.000
_cell.length_c   1.000
_cell.angle_alpha   90.00
_cell.angle_beta   90.00
_cell.angle_gamma   90.00
#
_symmetry.space_group_name_H-M   'P 1'
#
loop_
_entity.id
_entity.type
_entity.pdbx_description
1 polymer ?
#
loop_
_entity_poly.entity_id
_entity_poly.type
_entity_poly.pdbx_seq_one_letter_code
_entity_poly.pdbx_strand_id
1 'polypeptide(L)'
;MSEERISKPDLGTTVSGFQPWVGSTGQRKHGLKIEQYFSTPGVHPFDQIEWEHRTAKISDENGKAIFEQKDVEVPANWSQLATKVVVSKYFYGDVSTGQRENSVKQLIHRVCRAIADRGKRDGYFATDADADNFYHELTWLCVNQYGSFNSPVWFNVGLYDVYGIKGSEHNFYWDQKLNKPLPCPSSYEFPQASACFIQSVQDTMGRAGIKVSIIPGEQKQVITKYRARQHQIVALYWSPDYMDPHSNADSFARNPDNSDDAKSKPLAWRNAWEIPEITALTDAAVRERDADKRKAMYLDLQRRLQEDGPFVIMFQNLNQTARRTNVRGFVS
;
A
#
# COMPACT_ATOMS: atom_id res chain seq x y z
N MET A 1 -27.96 -15.15 26.96
CA MET A 1 -28.43 -15.62 25.64
C MET A 1 -27.87 -14.67 24.60
N SER A 2 -26.86 -14.98 23.80
CA SER A 2 -26.25 -16.26 23.47
C SER A 2 -24.74 -16.07 23.28
N GLU A 3 -23.98 -16.83 24.08
CA GLU A 3 -22.57 -17.15 23.84
C GLU A 3 -22.50 -18.02 22.58
N GLU A 4 -22.45 -17.41 21.41
CA GLU A 4 -22.30 -18.17 20.17
C GLU A 4 -21.72 -17.27 19.08
N ARG A 5 -20.44 -16.89 19.20
CA ARG A 5 -19.71 -16.29 18.07
C ARG A 5 -18.28 -16.80 17.98
N ILE A 6 -18.09 -17.54 16.88
CA ILE A 6 -16.84 -17.87 16.19
C ILE A 6 -16.12 -19.07 16.80
N SER A 7 -16.49 -20.26 16.30
CA SER A 7 -15.60 -21.41 16.28
C SER A 7 -14.23 -20.99 15.72
N LYS A 8 -13.19 -21.19 16.52
CA LYS A 8 -11.80 -20.83 16.26
C LYS A 8 -11.31 -21.58 15.01
N PRO A 9 -10.91 -20.90 13.91
CA PRO A 9 -10.17 -21.57 12.86
C PRO A 9 -8.77 -21.87 13.39
N ASP A 10 -8.44 -23.16 13.48
CA ASP A 10 -7.06 -23.62 13.61
C ASP A 10 -6.34 -23.25 12.31
N LEU A 11 -5.28 -22.45 12.41
CA LEU A 11 -4.49 -22.03 11.25
C LEU A 11 -3.61 -23.16 10.69
N GLY A 12 -3.72 -24.38 11.23
CA GLY A 12 -3.08 -25.57 10.69
C GLY A 12 -1.56 -25.42 10.70
N THR A 13 -0.92 -25.82 11.80
CA THR A 13 0.55 -25.90 11.91
C THR A 13 1.19 -26.93 10.98
N THR A 14 0.38 -27.66 10.20
CA THR A 14 0.80 -28.60 9.18
C THR A 14 0.06 -28.28 7.88
N VAL A 15 0.77 -27.69 6.92
CA VAL A 15 0.28 -27.61 5.53
C VAL A 15 0.47 -28.98 4.89
N SER A 16 -0.24 -30.00 5.40
CA SER A 16 -0.22 -31.34 4.82
C SER A 16 -1.18 -31.38 3.63
N GLY A 17 -0.61 -31.10 2.46
CA GLY A 17 -1.29 -31.17 1.18
C GLY A 17 -1.75 -29.80 0.71
N PHE A 18 -0.92 -29.15 -0.11
CA PHE A 18 -1.34 -28.09 -1.03
C PHE A 18 -2.31 -28.67 -2.07
N GLN A 19 -3.49 -29.11 -1.61
CA GLN A 19 -4.42 -29.85 -2.44
C GLN A 19 -5.13 -28.90 -3.41
N PRO A 20 -5.34 -29.31 -4.67
CA PRO A 20 -6.16 -28.57 -5.61
C PRO A 20 -7.57 -28.34 -5.07
N TRP A 21 -8.19 -27.23 -5.46
CA TRP A 21 -9.59 -26.97 -5.14
C TRP A 21 -10.51 -27.99 -5.83
N VAL A 22 -11.42 -28.60 -5.05
CA VAL A 22 -12.38 -29.60 -5.52
C VAL A 22 -13.59 -28.90 -6.15
N GLY A 23 -13.53 -28.64 -7.46
CA GLY A 23 -14.71 -28.23 -8.23
C GLY A 23 -14.54 -28.14 -9.75
N SER A 24 -15.64 -28.52 -10.41
CA SER A 24 -15.90 -28.88 -11.82
C SER A 24 -14.70 -29.17 -12.75
N THR A 25 -14.50 -30.45 -13.04
CA THR A 25 -13.65 -31.03 -14.08
C THR A 25 -14.29 -30.86 -15.46
N GLY A 26 -14.19 -29.68 -16.06
CA GLY A 26 -14.70 -29.42 -17.40
C GLY A 26 -13.61 -28.95 -18.36
N GLN A 27 -13.31 -29.71 -19.41
CA GLN A 27 -12.51 -29.20 -20.53
C GLN A 27 -13.29 -28.08 -21.23
N ARG A 28 -12.71 -26.87 -21.27
CA ARG A 28 -13.29 -25.72 -21.97
C ARG A 28 -12.57 -25.51 -23.30
N LYS A 29 -13.33 -25.44 -24.41
CA LYS A 29 -12.76 -25.33 -25.76
C LYS A 29 -11.89 -24.09 -26.01
N HIS A 30 -11.98 -23.02 -25.19
CA HIS A 30 -11.38 -21.69 -25.46
C HIS A 30 -10.61 -21.05 -24.28
N GLY A 31 -10.04 -21.84 -23.36
CA GLY A 31 -9.24 -21.27 -22.26
C GLY A 31 -7.74 -21.12 -22.56
N LEU A 32 -7.03 -20.42 -21.68
CA LEU A 32 -5.57 -20.31 -21.70
C LEU A 32 -4.93 -21.66 -21.42
N LYS A 33 -3.96 -22.03 -22.26
CA LYS A 33 -3.03 -23.12 -21.99
C LYS A 33 -1.80 -22.56 -21.30
N ILE A 34 -1.33 -23.22 -20.26
CA ILE A 34 -0.21 -22.75 -19.45
C ILE A 34 0.88 -23.81 -19.47
N GLU A 35 1.98 -23.47 -20.12
CA GLU A 35 3.20 -24.28 -20.12
C GLU A 35 4.00 -23.99 -18.85
N GLN A 36 4.64 -25.02 -18.29
CA GLN A 36 5.58 -24.85 -17.19
C GLN A 36 6.95 -24.50 -17.77
N TYR A 37 7.35 -23.23 -17.63
CA TYR A 37 8.64 -22.75 -18.12
C TYR A 37 9.67 -22.67 -17.00
N PHE A 38 9.25 -22.13 -15.84
CA PHE A 38 10.14 -21.95 -14.70
C PHE A 38 10.04 -23.10 -13.69
N SER A 39 8.83 -23.59 -13.45
CA SER A 39 8.57 -24.67 -12.52
C SER A 39 8.85 -26.03 -13.17
N THR A 40 9.47 -26.93 -12.41
CA THR A 40 9.70 -28.31 -12.83
C THR A 40 8.41 -29.13 -12.81
N PRO A 41 8.01 -29.81 -13.91
CA PRO A 41 6.85 -30.68 -13.92
C PRO A 41 6.91 -31.78 -12.85
N GLY A 42 5.82 -31.95 -12.10
CA GLY A 42 5.71 -32.96 -11.04
C GLY A 42 6.42 -32.62 -9.73
N VAL A 43 7.12 -31.48 -9.62
CA VAL A 43 7.79 -31.03 -8.38
C VAL A 43 7.26 -29.68 -7.95
N HIS A 44 6.70 -29.57 -6.74
CA HIS A 44 6.19 -28.29 -6.27
C HIS A 44 7.35 -27.27 -6.14
N PRO A 45 7.16 -25.99 -6.51
CA PRO A 45 8.25 -25.00 -6.47
C PRO A 45 8.92 -24.82 -5.10
N PHE A 46 8.17 -25.02 -4.01
CA PHE A 46 8.74 -24.99 -2.66
C PHE A 46 9.70 -26.16 -2.37
N ASP A 47 9.55 -27.29 -3.05
CA ASP A 47 10.40 -28.48 -2.86
C ASP A 47 11.68 -28.42 -3.71
N GLN A 48 11.84 -27.38 -4.53
CA GLN A 48 13.00 -27.16 -5.39
C GLN A 48 14.08 -26.28 -4.74
N ILE A 49 13.80 -25.75 -3.54
CA ILE A 49 14.70 -24.84 -2.84
C ILE A 49 14.91 -25.27 -1.39
N GLU A 50 16.03 -24.82 -0.82
CA GLU A 50 16.35 -25.02 0.58
C GLU A 50 15.64 -24.00 1.47
N TRP A 51 15.20 -24.45 2.64
CA TRP A 51 14.50 -23.65 3.64
C TRP A 51 15.27 -23.65 4.95
N GLU A 52 15.21 -22.54 5.66
CA GLU A 52 15.79 -22.43 6.99
C GLU A 52 14.90 -21.65 7.94
N HIS A 53 15.09 -21.90 9.22
CA HIS A 53 14.37 -21.23 10.29
C HIS A 53 15.22 -20.05 10.79
N ARG A 54 14.66 -18.85 10.70
CA ARG A 54 15.32 -17.61 11.16
C ARG A 54 14.55 -16.98 12.31
N THR A 55 15.21 -16.04 12.98
CA THR A 55 14.51 -15.04 13.81
C THR A 55 14.44 -13.72 13.05
N ALA A 56 13.23 -13.19 12.87
CA ALA A 56 13.02 -11.87 12.31
C ALA A 56 12.93 -10.86 13.46
N LYS A 57 13.99 -10.09 13.67
CA LYS A 57 14.06 -9.04 14.70
C LYS A 57 14.28 -7.67 14.07
N ILE A 58 13.45 -6.71 14.46
CA ILE A 58 13.62 -5.29 14.13
C ILE A 58 13.86 -4.54 15.44
N SER A 59 14.90 -3.70 15.45
CA SER A 59 15.27 -2.87 16.59
C SER A 59 15.17 -1.38 16.23
N ASP A 60 14.99 -0.54 17.24
CA ASP A 60 15.13 0.92 17.12
C ASP A 60 16.60 1.37 17.11
N GLU A 61 16.82 2.69 17.05
CA GLU A 61 18.16 3.32 17.04
C GLU A 61 18.96 3.08 18.34
N ASN A 62 18.28 2.69 19.42
CA ASN A 62 18.88 2.35 20.72
C ASN A 62 19.10 0.83 20.89
N GLY A 63 18.84 0.03 19.86
CA GLY A 63 18.98 -1.42 19.86
C GLY A 63 17.82 -2.18 20.53
N LYS A 64 16.79 -1.50 21.03
CA LYS A 64 15.62 -2.13 21.65
C LYS A 64 14.75 -2.80 20.59
N ALA A 65 14.35 -4.05 20.84
CA ALA A 65 13.49 -4.80 19.93
C ALA A 65 12.10 -4.15 19.84
N ILE A 66 11.69 -3.76 18.63
CA ILE A 66 10.34 -3.26 18.33
C ILE A 66 9.44 -4.35 17.75
N PHE A 67 10.04 -5.38 17.16
CA PHE A 67 9.35 -6.55 16.64
C PHE A 67 10.31 -7.74 16.72
N GLU A 68 9.80 -8.89 17.16
CA GLU A 68 10.52 -10.15 17.12
C GLU A 68 9.54 -11.28 16.83
N GLN A 69 9.84 -12.08 15.81
CA GLN A 69 9.19 -13.37 15.58
C GLN A 69 10.28 -14.41 15.36
N LYS A 70 10.27 -15.42 16.22
CA LYS A 70 11.21 -16.55 16.19
C LYS A 70 10.64 -17.66 15.32
N ASP A 71 11.52 -18.57 14.90
CA ASP A 71 11.16 -19.81 14.23
C ASP A 71 10.33 -19.59 12.95
N VAL A 72 10.78 -18.64 12.12
CA VAL A 72 10.14 -18.37 10.83
C VAL A 72 10.84 -19.11 9.71
N GLU A 73 10.08 -19.92 8.97
CA GLU A 73 10.56 -20.70 7.83
C GLU A 73 10.63 -19.80 6.59
N VAL A 74 11.85 -19.62 6.05
CA VAL A 74 12.11 -18.78 4.89
C VAL A 74 13.08 -19.47 3.93
N PRO A 75 13.10 -19.12 2.63
CA PRO A 75 14.10 -19.62 1.71
C PRO A 75 15.51 -19.27 2.17
N ALA A 76 16.43 -20.25 2.14
CA ALA A 76 17.81 -20.06 2.58
C ALA A 76 18.54 -18.97 1.77
N ASN A 77 18.21 -18.84 0.47
CA ASN A 77 18.78 -17.85 -0.44
C ASN A 77 18.24 -16.41 -0.23
N TRP A 78 17.18 -16.20 0.55
CA TRP A 78 16.69 -14.84 0.80
C TRP A 78 17.64 -14.07 1.72
N SER A 79 17.75 -12.75 1.52
CA SER A 79 18.53 -11.91 2.42
C SER A 79 17.84 -11.74 3.79
N GLN A 80 18.62 -11.46 4.83
CA GLN A 80 18.07 -11.14 6.15
C GLN A 80 17.12 -9.92 6.12
N LEU A 81 17.36 -8.95 5.20
CA LEU A 81 16.47 -7.82 5.00
C LEU A 81 15.12 -8.26 4.42
N ALA A 82 15.12 -9.13 3.41
CA ALA A 82 13.89 -9.69 2.84
C ALA A 82 13.08 -10.46 3.89
N THR A 83 13.75 -11.30 4.69
CA THR A 83 13.13 -11.99 5.84
C THR A 83 12.47 -10.99 6.80
N LYS A 84 13.20 -9.96 7.24
CA LYS A 84 12.66 -8.94 8.17
C LYS A 84 11.44 -8.23 7.60
N VAL A 85 11.50 -7.80 6.34
CA VAL A 85 10.39 -7.09 5.68
C VAL A 85 9.16 -7.98 5.59
N VAL A 86 9.30 -9.21 5.06
CA VAL A 86 8.16 -10.09 4.83
C VAL A 86 7.49 -10.50 6.14
N VAL A 87 8.28 -10.91 7.12
CA VAL A 87 7.76 -11.39 8.40
C VAL A 87 7.10 -10.27 9.20
N SER A 88 7.66 -9.06 9.20
CA SER A 88 7.10 -7.94 9.97
C SER A 88 5.91 -7.27 9.30
N LYS A 89 5.80 -7.31 7.97
CA LYS A 89 4.75 -6.63 7.21
C LYS A 89 3.66 -7.57 6.73
N TYR A 90 4.01 -8.67 6.08
CA TYR A 90 3.07 -9.39 5.21
C TYR A 90 2.53 -10.69 5.79
N PHE A 91 3.23 -11.29 6.76
CA PHE A 91 2.63 -12.39 7.50
C PHE A 91 1.32 -11.92 8.13
N TYR A 92 0.32 -12.78 8.15
CA TYR A 92 -1.00 -12.51 8.71
C TYR A 92 -1.13 -13.07 10.14
N GLY A 93 -1.88 -12.39 10.99
CA GLY A 93 -2.14 -12.82 12.37
C GLY A 93 -1.26 -12.15 13.43
N ASP A 94 -1.47 -12.49 14.70
CA ASP A 94 -0.90 -11.77 15.85
C ASP A 94 0.15 -12.61 16.58
N VAL A 95 1.39 -12.10 16.62
CA VAL A 95 2.53 -12.71 17.31
C VAL A 95 2.20 -13.03 18.78
N SER A 96 1.50 -12.12 19.47
CA SER A 96 1.23 -12.25 20.91
C SER A 96 0.28 -13.39 21.25
N THR A 97 -0.53 -13.82 20.28
CA THR A 97 -1.49 -14.91 20.44
C THR A 97 -0.97 -16.25 19.92
N GLY A 98 0.20 -16.26 19.26
CA GLY A 98 0.73 -17.41 18.54
C GLY A 98 -0.02 -17.75 17.25
N GLN A 99 -1.10 -17.03 16.92
CA GLN A 99 -1.89 -17.23 15.71
C GLN A 99 -1.40 -16.31 14.61
N ARG A 100 -0.21 -16.61 14.08
CA ARG A 100 0.43 -15.84 13.01
C ARG A 100 1.12 -16.77 12.03
N GLU A 101 1.05 -16.43 10.74
CA GLU A 101 1.86 -17.09 9.71
C GLU A 101 3.32 -17.11 10.16
N ASN A 102 3.98 -18.25 10.02
CA ASN A 102 5.36 -18.46 10.40
C ASN A 102 6.20 -18.99 9.24
N SER A 103 5.63 -19.18 8.05
CA SER A 103 6.36 -19.61 6.87
C SER A 103 6.09 -18.73 5.66
N VAL A 104 7.13 -18.41 4.89
CA VAL A 104 6.96 -17.76 3.58
C VAL A 104 6.17 -18.66 2.62
N LYS A 105 6.15 -19.98 2.80
CA LYS A 105 5.28 -20.90 2.06
C LYS A 105 3.81 -20.51 2.23
N GLN A 106 3.38 -20.22 3.46
CA GLN A 106 1.99 -19.84 3.76
C GLN A 106 1.58 -18.57 3.00
N LEU A 107 2.39 -17.52 3.13
CA LEU A 107 2.16 -16.24 2.46
C LEU A 107 2.08 -16.37 0.93
N ILE A 108 3.08 -17.03 0.32
CA ILE A 108 3.13 -17.18 -1.14
C ILE A 108 1.98 -18.08 -1.61
N HIS A 109 1.75 -19.19 -0.92
CA HIS A 109 0.70 -20.14 -1.26
C HIS A 109 -0.67 -19.46 -1.27
N ARG A 110 -1.06 -18.77 -0.17
CA ARG A 110 -2.40 -18.20 -0.09
C ARG A 110 -2.68 -17.23 -1.23
N VAL A 111 -1.69 -16.44 -1.63
CA VAL A 111 -1.84 -15.49 -2.73
C VAL A 111 -1.91 -16.21 -4.07
N CYS A 112 -0.91 -17.04 -4.38
CA CYS A 112 -0.81 -17.66 -5.71
C CYS A 112 -1.96 -18.64 -5.97
N ARG A 113 -2.33 -19.43 -4.96
CA ARG A 113 -3.43 -20.40 -5.04
C ARG A 113 -4.77 -19.70 -5.22
N ALA A 114 -5.04 -18.64 -4.44
CA ALA A 114 -6.28 -17.88 -4.57
C ALA A 114 -6.44 -17.23 -5.95
N ILE A 115 -5.36 -16.70 -6.53
CA ILE A 115 -5.38 -16.13 -7.88
C ILE A 115 -5.68 -17.22 -8.92
N ALA A 116 -4.99 -18.36 -8.85
CA ALA A 116 -5.20 -19.47 -9.77
C ALA A 116 -6.63 -20.05 -9.67
N ASP A 117 -7.15 -20.24 -8.46
CA ASP A 117 -8.51 -20.77 -8.23
C ASP A 117 -9.60 -19.81 -8.67
N ARG A 118 -9.42 -18.51 -8.44
CA ARG A 118 -10.34 -17.48 -8.97
C ARG A 118 -10.30 -17.49 -10.50
N GLY A 119 -9.12 -17.54 -11.09
CA GLY A 119 -8.96 -17.66 -12.55
C GLY A 119 -9.65 -18.90 -13.13
N LYS A 120 -9.54 -20.05 -12.45
CA LYS A 120 -10.24 -21.28 -12.81
C LYS A 120 -11.76 -21.11 -12.75
N ARG A 121 -12.29 -20.55 -11.65
CA ARG A 121 -13.73 -20.30 -11.48
C ARG A 121 -14.29 -19.39 -12.57
N ASP A 122 -13.56 -18.32 -12.87
CA ASP A 122 -13.94 -17.33 -13.87
C ASP A 122 -13.76 -17.85 -15.30
N GLY A 123 -13.09 -18.99 -15.48
CA GLY A 123 -13.01 -19.69 -16.76
C GLY A 123 -11.84 -19.31 -17.64
N TYR A 124 -10.77 -18.75 -17.06
CA TYR A 124 -9.61 -18.31 -17.83
C TYR A 124 -8.79 -19.45 -18.41
N PHE A 125 -8.81 -20.65 -17.80
CA PHE A 125 -7.93 -21.77 -18.17
C PHE A 125 -8.64 -22.81 -19.04
N ALA A 126 -7.90 -23.44 -19.96
CA ALA A 126 -8.45 -24.49 -20.84
C ALA A 126 -8.75 -25.77 -20.07
N THR A 127 -7.89 -26.11 -19.11
CA THR A 127 -8.00 -27.28 -18.25
C THR A 127 -7.65 -26.95 -16.80
N ASP A 128 -8.01 -27.85 -15.89
CA ASP A 128 -7.60 -27.78 -14.48
C ASP A 128 -6.08 -27.86 -14.33
N ALA A 129 -5.42 -28.65 -15.18
CA ALA A 129 -3.96 -28.74 -15.22
C ALA A 129 -3.32 -27.41 -15.61
N ASP A 130 -3.94 -26.63 -16.52
CA ASP A 130 -3.43 -25.30 -16.87
C ASP A 130 -3.54 -24.32 -15.68
N ALA A 131 -4.60 -24.42 -14.87
CA ALA A 131 -4.73 -23.61 -13.66
C ALA A 131 -3.67 -23.97 -12.60
N ASP A 132 -3.38 -25.27 -12.44
CA ASP A 132 -2.34 -25.73 -11.52
C ASP A 132 -0.93 -25.40 -12.03
N ASN A 133 -0.68 -25.50 -13.33
CA ASN A 133 0.56 -25.02 -13.95
C ASN A 133 0.73 -23.52 -13.69
N PHE A 134 -0.32 -22.72 -13.83
CA PHE A 134 -0.27 -21.28 -13.52
C PHE A 134 0.06 -21.03 -12.05
N TYR A 135 -0.55 -21.77 -11.13
CA TYR A 135 -0.21 -21.71 -9.70
C TYR A 135 1.28 -22.04 -9.46
N HIS A 136 1.82 -23.08 -10.09
CA HIS A 136 3.22 -23.46 -9.95
C HIS A 136 4.18 -22.42 -10.53
N GLU A 137 3.93 -21.92 -11.74
CA GLU A 137 4.74 -20.87 -12.37
C GLU A 137 4.77 -19.61 -11.49
N LEU A 138 3.61 -19.16 -11.02
CA LEU A 138 3.51 -17.98 -10.19
C LEU A 138 4.21 -18.16 -8.83
N THR A 139 4.02 -19.32 -8.21
CA THR A 139 4.68 -19.67 -6.94
C THR A 139 6.20 -19.70 -7.10
N TRP A 140 6.69 -20.28 -8.20
CA TRP A 140 8.11 -20.31 -8.52
C TRP A 140 8.70 -18.91 -8.65
N LEU A 141 8.03 -18.02 -9.40
CA LEU A 141 8.46 -16.64 -9.59
C LEU A 141 8.54 -15.88 -8.27
N CYS A 142 7.55 -16.05 -7.39
CA CYS A 142 7.52 -15.39 -6.09
C CYS A 142 8.58 -15.93 -5.14
N VAL A 143 8.71 -17.25 -5.00
CA VAL A 143 9.64 -17.84 -4.01
C VAL A 143 11.10 -17.62 -4.38
N ASN A 144 11.41 -17.59 -5.68
CA ASN A 144 12.76 -17.29 -6.19
C ASN A 144 13.05 -15.78 -6.36
N GLN A 145 12.12 -14.90 -5.96
CA GLN A 145 12.24 -13.44 -6.07
C GLN A 145 12.39 -12.89 -7.51
N TYR A 146 11.91 -13.62 -8.53
CA TYR A 146 11.83 -13.14 -9.92
C TYR A 146 10.56 -12.33 -10.21
N GLY A 147 9.56 -12.41 -9.32
CA GLY A 147 8.36 -11.60 -9.35
C GLY A 147 7.82 -11.34 -7.94
N SER A 148 7.17 -10.21 -7.74
CA SER A 148 6.50 -9.90 -6.47
C SER A 148 5.27 -9.03 -6.73
N PHE A 149 4.22 -9.26 -5.95
CA PHE A 149 3.04 -8.43 -5.99
C PHE A 149 3.21 -7.13 -5.20
N ASN A 150 2.29 -6.18 -5.43
CA ASN A 150 2.17 -5.00 -4.59
C ASN A 150 1.71 -5.36 -3.16
N SER A 151 1.83 -4.42 -2.23
CA SER A 151 1.52 -4.67 -0.81
C SER A 151 0.06 -5.09 -0.53
N PRO A 152 -0.99 -4.48 -1.11
CA PRO A 152 -2.37 -4.91 -0.90
C PRO A 152 -2.66 -6.36 -1.28
N VAL A 153 -2.03 -6.88 -2.34
CA VAL A 153 -2.13 -8.31 -2.67
C VAL A 153 -1.59 -9.15 -1.52
N TRP A 154 -0.37 -8.85 -1.05
CA TRP A 154 0.23 -9.57 0.06
C TRP A 154 -0.56 -9.45 1.36
N PHE A 155 -1.20 -8.31 1.63
CA PHE A 155 -2.02 -8.14 2.84
C PHE A 155 -3.34 -8.90 2.79
N ASN A 156 -4.02 -8.93 1.64
CA ASN A 156 -5.45 -9.26 1.60
C ASN A 156 -5.76 -10.56 0.86
N VAL A 157 -5.05 -10.85 -0.23
CA VAL A 157 -5.43 -11.93 -1.16
C VAL A 157 -5.14 -13.30 -0.53
N GLY A 158 -6.12 -14.20 -0.64
CA GLY A 158 -6.01 -15.58 -0.16
C GLY A 158 -6.40 -15.80 1.29
N LEU A 159 -6.58 -14.74 2.10
CA LEU A 159 -7.01 -14.91 3.50
C LEU A 159 -8.37 -15.57 3.61
N TYR A 160 -9.33 -15.17 2.77
CA TYR A 160 -10.62 -15.86 2.70
C TYR A 160 -10.52 -17.17 1.93
N ASP A 161 -9.90 -17.17 0.74
CA ASP A 161 -9.91 -18.33 -0.15
C ASP A 161 -9.20 -19.56 0.44
N VAL A 162 -8.11 -19.35 1.20
CA VAL A 162 -7.30 -20.44 1.76
C VAL A 162 -7.59 -20.66 3.25
N TYR A 163 -7.83 -19.61 4.02
CA TYR A 163 -8.04 -19.74 5.48
C TYR A 163 -9.48 -19.54 5.93
N GLY A 164 -10.41 -19.19 5.04
CA GLY A 164 -11.80 -18.89 5.40
C GLY A 164 -11.95 -17.62 6.25
N ILE A 165 -10.92 -16.78 6.34
CA ILE A 165 -10.91 -15.59 7.19
C ILE A 165 -11.71 -14.48 6.52
N LYS A 166 -12.77 -14.03 7.20
CA LYS A 166 -13.58 -12.90 6.75
C LYS A 166 -12.96 -11.57 7.16
N GLY A 167 -13.10 -10.58 6.29
CA GLY A 167 -12.72 -9.20 6.56
C GLY A 167 -13.88 -8.40 7.15
N SER A 168 -13.65 -7.11 7.41
CA SER A 168 -14.71 -6.20 7.84
C SER A 168 -15.62 -5.78 6.69
N GLU A 169 -16.87 -5.44 7.02
CA GLU A 169 -17.88 -4.93 6.08
C GLU A 169 -17.59 -3.47 5.72
N HIS A 170 -16.80 -3.24 4.67
CA HIS A 170 -16.46 -1.90 4.17
C HIS A 170 -16.04 -1.97 2.70
N ASN A 171 -16.05 -0.81 2.03
CA ASN A 171 -15.85 -0.67 0.58
C ASN A 171 -16.97 -1.30 -0.26
N PHE A 172 -16.73 -1.43 -1.57
CA PHE A 172 -17.65 -1.98 -2.54
C PHE A 172 -16.96 -3.04 -3.38
N TYR A 173 -17.72 -4.03 -3.85
CA TYR A 173 -17.28 -4.96 -4.89
C TYR A 173 -18.23 -4.90 -6.09
N TRP A 174 -17.76 -5.34 -7.24
CA TRP A 174 -18.59 -5.41 -8.43
C TRP A 174 -19.37 -6.73 -8.47
N ASP A 175 -20.70 -6.65 -8.53
CA ASP A 175 -21.53 -7.83 -8.79
C ASP A 175 -21.80 -7.96 -10.29
N GLN A 176 -21.29 -9.02 -10.91
CA GLN A 176 -21.42 -9.25 -12.35
C GLN A 176 -22.85 -9.58 -12.78
N LYS A 177 -23.67 -10.20 -11.92
CA LYS A 177 -25.05 -10.59 -12.27
C LYS A 177 -25.98 -9.40 -12.26
N LEU A 178 -25.78 -8.49 -11.31
CA LEU A 178 -26.56 -7.27 -11.15
C LEU A 178 -25.96 -6.08 -11.90
N ASN A 179 -24.72 -6.22 -12.41
CA ASN A 179 -24.00 -5.21 -13.18
C ASN A 179 -23.89 -3.86 -12.44
N LYS A 180 -23.58 -3.90 -11.14
CA LYS A 180 -23.47 -2.70 -10.28
C LYS A 180 -22.54 -2.93 -9.08
N PRO A 181 -22.00 -1.86 -8.47
CA PRO A 181 -21.27 -2.00 -7.21
C PRO A 181 -22.24 -2.30 -6.06
N LEU A 182 -21.84 -3.23 -5.19
CA LEU A 182 -22.53 -3.57 -3.94
C LEU A 182 -21.63 -3.33 -2.73
N PRO A 183 -22.20 -2.96 -1.56
CA PRO A 183 -21.44 -2.94 -0.31
C PRO A 183 -20.76 -4.29 -0.08
N CYS A 184 -19.49 -4.25 0.29
CA CYS A 184 -18.70 -5.46 0.48
C CYS A 184 -18.97 -6.08 1.86
N PRO A 185 -19.50 -7.32 1.91
CA PRO A 185 -19.81 -8.00 3.17
C PRO A 185 -18.56 -8.59 3.87
N SER A 186 -17.43 -8.67 3.16
CA SER A 186 -16.17 -9.18 3.69
C SER A 186 -15.01 -8.73 2.82
N SER A 187 -14.19 -7.83 3.34
CA SER A 187 -13.05 -7.27 2.60
C SER A 187 -11.95 -8.27 2.24
N TYR A 188 -11.97 -9.50 2.78
CA TYR A 188 -11.05 -10.56 2.37
C TYR A 188 -11.67 -11.54 1.38
N GLU A 189 -13.00 -11.61 1.32
CA GLU A 189 -13.72 -12.35 0.26
C GLU A 189 -13.70 -11.58 -1.06
N PHE A 190 -13.76 -10.25 -0.98
CA PHE A 190 -13.57 -9.33 -2.10
C PHE A 190 -12.34 -8.43 -1.83
N PRO A 191 -11.12 -9.00 -1.93
CA PRO A 191 -9.91 -8.30 -1.50
C PRO A 191 -9.55 -7.14 -2.41
N GLN A 192 -9.19 -6.00 -1.77
CA GLN A 192 -8.53 -4.91 -2.46
C GLN A 192 -7.11 -5.34 -2.84
N ALA A 193 -6.88 -5.57 -4.13
CA ALA A 193 -5.62 -6.06 -4.69
C ALA A 193 -4.78 -4.97 -5.40
N SER A 194 -5.28 -3.73 -5.51
CA SER A 194 -4.52 -2.61 -6.09
C SER A 194 -4.11 -1.58 -5.03
N ALA A 195 -2.84 -1.18 -5.08
CA ALA A 195 -2.29 -0.10 -4.23
C ALA A 195 -2.48 1.29 -4.82
N CYS A 196 -2.70 1.37 -6.13
CA CYS A 196 -2.67 2.62 -6.88
C CYS A 196 -4.02 2.90 -7.51
N PHE A 197 -4.70 3.94 -7.05
CA PHE A 197 -5.64 4.73 -7.86
C PHE A 197 -4.92 5.89 -8.58
N ILE A 198 -3.61 5.73 -8.88
CA ILE A 198 -2.78 6.72 -9.59
C ILE A 198 -2.55 6.27 -11.04
N GLN A 199 -3.61 5.83 -11.72
CA GLN A 199 -3.59 5.66 -13.19
C GLN A 199 -4.36 6.79 -13.88
N SER A 200 -5.31 7.42 -13.18
CA SER A 200 -6.10 8.51 -13.76
C SER A 200 -5.31 9.80 -13.99
N VAL A 201 -4.17 10.04 -13.31
CA VAL A 201 -3.43 11.30 -13.48
C VAL A 201 -2.81 11.39 -14.88
N GLN A 202 -2.19 10.32 -15.38
CA GLN A 202 -1.61 10.31 -16.73
C GLN A 202 -2.70 10.49 -17.80
N ASP A 203 -3.83 9.78 -17.65
CA ASP A 203 -4.96 9.89 -18.57
C ASP A 203 -5.59 11.29 -18.54
N THR A 204 -5.80 11.85 -17.35
CA THR A 204 -6.41 13.17 -17.16
C THR A 204 -5.51 14.28 -17.70
N MET A 205 -4.21 14.24 -17.39
CA MET A 205 -3.22 15.18 -17.92
C MET A 205 -3.06 15.03 -19.44
N GLY A 206 -3.13 13.79 -19.95
CA GLY A 206 -3.11 13.49 -21.38
C GLY A 206 -4.25 14.13 -22.16
N ARG A 207 -5.45 14.27 -21.55
CA ARG A 207 -6.58 15.01 -22.15
C ARG A 207 -6.27 16.50 -22.37
N ALA A 208 -5.35 17.07 -21.59
CA ALA A 208 -4.84 18.42 -21.77
C ALA A 208 -3.58 18.47 -22.67
N GLY A 209 -3.18 17.35 -23.29
CA GLY A 209 -1.99 17.25 -24.13
C GLY A 209 -0.68 17.11 -23.35
N ILE A 210 -0.73 16.90 -22.03
CA ILE A 210 0.46 16.81 -21.18
C ILE A 210 0.86 15.33 -21.03
N LYS A 211 2.04 14.98 -21.54
CA LYS A 211 2.62 13.64 -21.36
C LYS A 211 3.37 13.56 -20.03
N VAL A 212 2.85 12.75 -19.11
CA VAL A 212 3.46 12.55 -17.78
C VAL A 212 4.06 11.15 -17.67
N SER A 213 5.29 11.07 -17.15
CA SER A 213 5.92 9.82 -16.71
C SER A 213 6.00 9.79 -15.19
N ILE A 214 5.36 8.81 -14.56
CA ILE A 214 5.40 8.65 -13.11
C ILE A 214 6.67 7.88 -12.73
N ILE A 215 7.52 8.51 -11.94
CA ILE A 215 8.75 7.90 -11.41
C ILE A 215 8.51 7.58 -9.93
N PRO A 216 8.24 6.32 -9.56
CA PRO A 216 8.14 5.94 -8.15
C PRO A 216 9.51 5.99 -7.48
N GLY A 217 9.53 6.33 -6.19
CA GLY A 217 10.76 6.39 -5.41
C GLY A 217 10.50 6.27 -3.92
N GLU A 218 11.52 5.88 -3.17
CA GLU A 218 11.49 5.91 -1.71
C GLU A 218 11.36 7.37 -1.23
N GLN A 219 10.56 7.59 -0.18
CA GLN A 219 10.13 8.92 0.24
C GLN A 219 11.29 9.87 0.57
N LYS A 220 12.33 9.40 1.28
CA LYS A 220 13.49 10.25 1.58
C LYS A 220 14.23 10.66 0.30
N GLN A 221 14.33 9.77 -0.69
CA GLN A 221 14.95 10.10 -1.98
C GLN A 221 14.12 11.15 -2.75
N VAL A 222 12.79 11.01 -2.79
CA VAL A 222 11.89 11.98 -3.44
C VAL A 222 12.00 13.36 -2.77
N ILE A 223 11.97 13.42 -1.44
CA ILE A 223 12.09 14.66 -0.68
C ILE A 223 13.47 15.32 -0.90
N THR A 224 14.55 14.54 -0.97
CA THR A 224 15.89 15.08 -1.26
C THR A 224 15.94 15.77 -2.63
N LYS A 225 15.38 15.14 -3.68
CA LYS A 225 15.28 15.78 -5.02
C LYS A 225 14.44 17.05 -4.99
N TYR A 226 13.30 17.02 -4.31
CA TYR A 226 12.42 18.18 -4.15
C TYR A 226 13.12 19.35 -3.43
N ARG A 227 13.86 19.06 -2.34
CA ARG A 227 14.64 20.07 -1.61
C ARG A 227 15.76 20.68 -2.45
N ALA A 228 16.29 19.92 -3.41
CA ALA A 228 17.30 20.38 -4.35
C ALA A 228 16.72 21.08 -5.60
N ARG A 229 15.39 21.29 -5.68
CA ARG A 229 14.69 21.80 -6.89
C ARG A 229 14.89 20.94 -8.15
N GLN A 230 15.18 19.65 -7.98
CA GLN A 230 15.42 18.72 -9.09
C GLN A 230 14.14 17.95 -9.45
N HIS A 231 13.06 18.68 -9.74
CA HIS A 231 11.76 18.11 -10.09
C HIS A 231 11.03 18.94 -11.15
N GLN A 232 10.17 18.27 -11.91
CA GLN A 232 9.18 18.93 -12.76
C GLN A 232 7.83 19.01 -12.04
N ILE A 233 7.38 17.88 -11.48
CA ILE A 233 6.18 17.75 -10.66
C ILE A 233 6.50 16.76 -9.53
N VAL A 234 6.02 17.02 -8.32
CA VAL A 234 6.13 16.09 -7.18
C VAL A 234 4.80 15.98 -6.45
N ALA A 235 4.42 14.77 -6.05
CA ALA A 235 3.27 14.53 -5.19
C ALA A 235 3.75 14.30 -3.76
N LEU A 236 3.37 15.19 -2.84
CA LEU A 236 3.79 15.18 -1.44
C LEU A 236 2.59 15.42 -0.51
N TYR A 237 2.75 15.05 0.76
CA TYR A 237 1.86 15.48 1.83
C TYR A 237 2.48 16.67 2.57
N TRP A 238 1.63 17.48 3.20
CA TRP A 238 2.04 18.58 4.06
C TRP A 238 1.17 18.62 5.31
N SER A 239 1.73 19.07 6.42
CA SER A 239 1.02 19.39 7.65
C SER A 239 1.58 20.69 8.24
N PRO A 240 0.74 21.55 8.83
CA PRO A 240 1.23 22.73 9.54
C PRO A 240 2.02 22.30 10.78
N ASP A 241 3.08 23.04 11.09
CA ASP A 241 3.93 22.81 12.27
C ASP A 241 3.27 23.31 13.56
N TYR A 242 2.39 24.31 13.45
CA TYR A 242 1.64 24.88 14.55
C TYR A 242 0.27 25.39 14.11
N MET A 243 -0.67 25.47 15.05
CA MET A 243 -2.10 25.76 14.79
C MET A 243 -2.38 27.25 14.61
N ASP A 244 -1.64 27.89 13.70
CA ASP A 244 -1.88 29.25 13.23
C ASP A 244 -1.79 29.26 11.69
N PRO A 245 -2.69 29.96 10.97
CA PRO A 245 -2.68 30.02 9.50
C PRO A 245 -1.34 30.44 8.91
N HIS A 246 -0.53 31.20 9.65
CA HIS A 246 0.79 31.60 9.23
C HIS A 246 1.75 30.43 9.01
N SER A 247 1.60 29.31 9.75
CA SER A 247 2.44 28.12 9.56
C SER A 247 2.41 27.63 8.11
N ASN A 248 1.22 27.66 7.49
CA ASN A 248 1.07 27.35 6.07
C ASN A 248 1.47 28.54 5.18
N ALA A 249 1.08 29.76 5.52
CA ALA A 249 1.39 30.93 4.69
C ALA A 249 2.90 31.17 4.52
N ASP A 250 3.71 30.99 5.57
CA ASP A 250 5.17 31.13 5.51
C ASP A 250 5.81 30.07 4.58
N SER A 251 5.19 28.89 4.46
CA SER A 251 5.68 27.84 3.57
C SER A 251 5.21 28.00 2.12
N PHE A 252 3.93 28.28 1.88
CA PHE A 252 3.35 28.29 0.54
C PHE A 252 3.30 29.67 -0.12
N ALA A 253 3.25 30.76 0.66
CA ALA A 253 2.93 32.10 0.19
C ALA A 253 4.05 33.11 0.49
N ARG A 254 5.29 32.63 0.70
CA ARG A 254 6.42 33.47 1.05
C ARG A 254 7.70 32.99 0.38
N ASN A 255 8.39 33.88 -0.31
CA ASN A 255 9.67 33.63 -0.94
C ASN A 255 10.49 34.95 -0.99
N PRO A 256 11.17 35.32 0.11
CA PRO A 256 11.86 36.61 0.20
C PRO A 256 13.15 36.69 -0.61
N ASP A 257 13.71 35.54 -1.01
CA ASP A 257 14.95 35.45 -1.78
C ASP A 257 14.88 34.17 -2.62
N ASN A 258 14.68 34.30 -3.94
CA ASN A 258 14.54 33.15 -4.82
C ASN A 258 15.89 32.56 -5.29
N SER A 259 17.02 33.17 -4.89
CA SER A 259 18.36 32.73 -5.28
C SER A 259 18.70 31.35 -4.71
N ASP A 260 19.69 30.68 -5.30
CA ASP A 260 20.12 29.34 -4.87
C ASP A 260 20.77 29.34 -3.46
N ASP A 261 21.34 30.48 -3.09
CA ASP A 261 22.02 30.74 -1.80
C ASP A 261 21.08 31.27 -0.71
N ALA A 262 19.76 31.30 -0.98
CA ALA A 262 18.78 31.79 -0.03
C ALA A 262 18.86 31.08 1.33
N LYS A 263 18.86 31.88 2.41
CA LYS A 263 18.90 31.38 3.79
C LYS A 263 17.61 30.65 4.19
N SER A 264 16.48 31.06 3.61
CA SER A 264 15.18 30.42 3.82
C SER A 264 14.74 29.75 2.53
N LYS A 265 14.28 28.50 2.62
CA LYS A 265 13.89 27.67 1.46
C LYS A 265 12.46 27.13 1.64
N PRO A 266 11.43 28.00 1.69
CA PRO A 266 10.01 27.62 1.81
C PRO A 266 9.53 26.86 0.56
N LEU A 267 8.29 26.36 0.54
CA LEU A 267 7.76 25.63 -0.62
C LEU A 267 7.64 26.50 -1.87
N ALA A 268 7.28 27.79 -1.72
CA ALA A 268 7.31 28.73 -2.84
C ALA A 268 8.72 28.79 -3.46
N TRP A 269 9.76 28.89 -2.63
CA TRP A 269 11.16 28.78 -3.08
C TRP A 269 11.43 27.42 -3.72
N ARG A 270 11.02 26.29 -3.12
CA ARG A 270 11.30 24.97 -3.69
C ARG A 270 10.68 24.77 -5.08
N ASN A 271 9.68 25.56 -5.45
CA ASN A 271 9.08 25.53 -6.80
C ASN A 271 9.52 26.72 -7.68
N ALA A 272 10.61 27.40 -7.30
CA ALA A 272 11.17 28.56 -8.00
C ALA A 272 10.16 29.70 -8.25
N TRP A 273 9.11 29.78 -7.42
CA TRP A 273 8.02 30.73 -7.61
C TRP A 273 8.35 32.08 -6.97
N GLU A 274 8.65 33.06 -7.80
CA GLU A 274 9.00 34.41 -7.38
C GLU A 274 7.72 35.24 -7.16
N ILE A 275 7.51 35.68 -5.92
CA ILE A 275 6.25 36.28 -5.47
C ILE A 275 6.47 37.43 -4.48
N PRO A 276 7.12 38.53 -4.89
CA PRO A 276 7.47 39.62 -3.97
C PRO A 276 6.25 40.27 -3.31
N GLU A 277 5.16 40.48 -4.05
CA GLU A 277 3.93 41.08 -3.51
C GLU A 277 3.23 40.17 -2.49
N ILE A 278 3.06 38.88 -2.82
CA ILE A 278 2.46 37.89 -1.92
C ILE A 278 3.36 37.72 -0.68
N THR A 279 4.68 37.73 -0.85
CA THR A 279 5.63 37.70 0.27
C THR A 279 5.44 38.89 1.21
N ALA A 280 5.33 40.11 0.68
CA ALA A 280 5.08 41.30 1.49
C ALA A 280 3.73 41.24 2.22
N LEU A 281 2.68 40.73 1.57
CA LEU A 281 1.38 40.51 2.18
C LEU A 281 1.42 39.45 3.29
N THR A 282 2.13 38.34 3.08
CA THR A 282 2.33 37.28 4.09
C THR A 282 3.07 37.81 5.32
N ASP A 283 4.10 38.63 5.10
CA ASP A 283 4.86 39.32 6.15
C ASP A 283 4.02 40.36 6.90
N ALA A 284 3.09 41.02 6.22
CA ALA A 284 2.15 41.94 6.87
C ALA A 284 1.10 41.17 7.70
N ALA A 285 0.58 40.05 7.18
CA ALA A 285 -0.49 39.28 7.80
C ALA A 285 -0.11 38.70 9.17
N VAL A 286 1.15 38.28 9.35
CA VAL A 286 1.62 37.80 10.66
C VAL A 286 1.75 38.91 11.70
N ARG A 287 1.93 40.16 11.26
CA ARG A 287 2.07 41.34 12.14
C ARG A 287 0.73 42.01 12.46
N GLU A 288 -0.32 41.68 11.72
CA GLU A 288 -1.67 42.21 11.94
C GLU A 288 -2.24 41.69 13.27
N ARG A 289 -2.75 42.61 14.09
CA ARG A 289 -3.27 42.32 15.43
C ARG A 289 -4.79 42.22 15.46
N ASP A 290 -5.47 42.85 14.50
CA ASP A 290 -6.91 42.72 14.33
C ASP A 290 -7.23 41.35 13.72
N ALA A 291 -8.00 40.53 14.45
CA ALA A 291 -8.25 39.15 14.07
C ALA A 291 -9.06 39.02 12.77
N ASP A 292 -10.04 39.89 12.54
CA ASP A 292 -10.90 39.85 11.37
C ASP A 292 -10.14 40.32 10.12
N LYS A 293 -9.34 41.38 10.26
CA LYS A 293 -8.45 41.84 9.21
C LYS A 293 -7.38 40.80 8.88
N ARG A 294 -6.75 40.19 9.88
CA ARG A 294 -5.78 39.11 9.70
C ARG A 294 -6.39 37.91 8.99
N LYS A 295 -7.60 37.50 9.35
CA LYS A 295 -8.36 36.45 8.67
C LYS A 295 -8.62 36.82 7.20
N ALA A 296 -9.06 38.05 6.93
CA ALA A 296 -9.29 38.52 5.56
C ALA A 296 -8.00 38.48 4.72
N MET A 297 -6.86 38.86 5.29
CA MET A 297 -5.55 38.79 4.63
C MET A 297 -5.17 37.35 4.27
N TYR A 298 -5.34 36.38 5.18
CA TYR A 298 -5.05 34.97 4.87
C TYR A 298 -6.01 34.35 3.85
N LEU A 299 -7.27 34.80 3.81
CA LEU A 299 -8.20 34.38 2.75
C LEU A 299 -7.79 34.97 1.39
N ASP A 300 -7.27 36.19 1.36
CA ASP A 300 -6.75 36.80 0.13
C ASP A 300 -5.51 36.05 -0.38
N LEU A 301 -4.57 35.72 0.52
CA LEU A 301 -3.41 34.90 0.19
C LEU A 301 -3.83 33.55 -0.39
N GLN A 302 -4.78 32.85 0.25
CA GLN A 302 -5.28 31.56 -0.24
C GLN A 302 -5.87 31.66 -1.66
N ARG A 303 -6.68 32.70 -1.93
CA ARG A 303 -7.26 32.91 -3.27
C ARG A 303 -6.17 33.11 -4.33
N ARG A 304 -5.20 33.98 -4.06
CA ARG A 304 -4.06 34.23 -4.97
C ARG A 304 -3.26 32.95 -5.25
N LEU A 305 -3.02 32.14 -4.22
CA LEU A 305 -2.32 30.86 -4.37
C LEU A 305 -3.11 29.84 -5.18
N GLN A 306 -4.44 29.82 -5.07
CA GLN A 306 -5.28 28.91 -5.85
C GLN A 306 -5.38 29.33 -7.32
N GLU A 307 -5.29 30.63 -7.60
CA GLU A 307 -5.36 31.18 -8.96
C GLU A 307 -4.04 31.04 -9.73
N ASP A 308 -2.91 31.35 -9.10
CA ASP A 308 -1.61 31.49 -9.79
C ASP A 308 -0.46 30.68 -9.13
N GLY A 309 -0.75 29.94 -8.06
CA GLY A 309 0.27 29.17 -7.35
C GLY A 309 0.70 27.91 -8.11
N PRO A 310 1.96 27.45 -7.94
CA PRO A 310 2.47 26.21 -8.53
C PRO A 310 1.97 24.94 -7.81
N PHE A 311 0.86 25.03 -7.07
CA PHE A 311 0.37 24.00 -6.18
C PHE A 311 -1.00 23.50 -6.63
N VAL A 312 -1.12 22.18 -6.81
CA VAL A 312 -2.41 21.53 -7.01
C VAL A 312 -2.80 20.81 -5.73
N ILE A 313 -3.72 21.39 -4.96
CA ILE A 313 -4.23 20.79 -3.73
C ILE A 313 -5.28 19.74 -4.10
N MET A 314 -4.93 18.46 -3.95
CA MET A 314 -5.81 17.35 -4.36
C MET A 314 -6.79 16.92 -3.26
N PHE A 315 -6.29 16.73 -2.04
CA PHE A 315 -7.06 16.14 -0.94
C PHE A 315 -6.66 16.76 0.39
N GLN A 316 -7.63 16.90 1.29
CA GLN A 316 -7.39 17.13 2.71
C GLN A 316 -7.37 15.76 3.40
N ASN A 317 -6.27 15.41 4.05
CA ASN A 317 -6.19 14.14 4.77
C ASN A 317 -7.15 14.13 5.96
N LEU A 318 -7.95 13.07 6.09
CA LEU A 318 -8.75 12.79 7.28
C LEU A 318 -8.01 11.73 8.11
N ASN A 319 -7.53 12.12 9.28
CA ASN A 319 -6.92 11.16 10.21
C ASN A 319 -8.02 10.30 10.84
N GLN A 320 -8.05 9.02 10.48
CA GLN A 320 -8.88 8.02 11.13
C GLN A 320 -8.02 7.18 12.06
N THR A 321 -8.38 7.13 13.34
CA THR A 321 -7.70 6.26 14.31
C THR A 321 -8.66 5.16 14.76
N ALA A 322 -8.32 3.91 14.45
CA ALA A 322 -8.98 2.76 15.06
C ALA A 322 -8.40 2.53 16.46
N ARG A 323 -9.27 2.41 17.47
CA ARG A 323 -8.87 2.20 18.87
C ARG A 323 -9.68 1.08 19.48
N ARG A 324 -9.04 0.26 20.32
CA ARG A 324 -9.75 -0.71 21.16
C ARG A 324 -10.66 0.04 22.13
N THR A 325 -11.83 -0.55 22.42
CA THR A 325 -12.89 0.07 23.24
C THR A 325 -12.43 0.42 24.66
N ASN A 326 -11.40 -0.24 25.17
CA ASN A 326 -10.84 0.00 26.50
C ASN A 326 -9.79 1.13 26.55
N VAL A 327 -9.36 1.69 25.42
CA VAL A 327 -8.41 2.81 25.43
C VAL A 327 -9.16 4.08 25.81
N ARG A 328 -8.71 4.76 26.86
CA ARG A 328 -9.23 6.07 27.31
C ARG A 328 -8.13 7.12 27.25
N GLY A 329 -8.49 8.39 27.08
CA GLY A 329 -7.55 9.52 27.15
C GLY A 329 -6.54 9.64 26.01
N PHE A 330 -6.75 8.97 24.87
CA PHE A 330 -5.89 9.15 23.71
C PHE A 330 -6.15 10.52 23.04
N VAL A 331 -5.06 11.22 22.76
CA VAL A 331 -5.03 12.45 21.99
C VAL A 331 -4.10 12.19 20.80
N SER A 332 -4.59 12.39 19.58
CA SER A 332 -3.85 12.21 18.32
C SER A 332 -3.45 13.54 17.70
#